data_AF-A0A2M7F412-F1
#
_entry.id   AF-A0A2M7F412-F1
#
_cell.length_a   1.000
_cell.length_b   1.000
_cell.length_c   1.000
_cell.angle_alpha   90.00
_cell.angle_beta   90.00
_cell.angle_gamma   90.00
#
_symmetry.space_group_name_H-M   'P 1'
#
loop_
_entity.id
_entity.type
_entity.pdbx_description
1 polymer ?
#
loop_
_entity_poly.entity_id
_entity_poly.type
_entity_poly.pdbx_seq_one_letter_code
_entity_poly.pdbx_strand_id
1 'polypeptide(L)'
;MPLTRQEYNDLIARNDAEEICFMFDPTQCKDFLLKLDNAEALSKTGKSLRFESRVVRTIVHFLEPVSLLVAIVAGFVWLKWWGLLMAPSVCIFWIMIKSMSSSGRQGIIVPFITFSLGVVLMVVFREQGPACITFILALSLLYLSEKMLYALPVVFFSFLVRSNYELVNVVYDKPVDDFNREMDIPLMWHVETPEGK
;
A
#
# COMPACT_ATOMS: atom_id res chain seq x y z
N MET A 1 26.10 12.60 2.27
CA MET A 1 26.51 13.79 1.48
C MET A 1 25.31 14.10 0.62
N PRO A 2 24.65 15.25 0.81
CA PRO A 2 23.39 15.56 0.16
C PRO A 2 23.58 15.66 -1.36
N LEU A 3 22.60 15.16 -2.13
CA LEU A 3 22.55 15.38 -3.57
C LEU A 3 22.52 16.88 -3.84
N THR A 4 23.13 17.32 -4.93
CA THR A 4 22.95 18.66 -5.48
C THR A 4 21.63 18.76 -6.25
N ARG A 5 21.09 19.97 -6.41
CA ARG A 5 19.87 20.19 -7.20
C ARG A 5 20.03 19.77 -8.66
N GLN A 6 21.23 19.86 -9.21
CA GLN A 6 21.52 19.46 -10.58
C GLN A 6 21.43 17.94 -10.72
N GLU A 7 22.08 17.19 -9.82
CA GLU A 7 21.99 15.72 -9.78
C GLU A 7 20.55 15.22 -9.58
N TYR A 8 19.77 15.91 -8.74
CA TYR A 8 18.35 15.61 -8.59
C TYR A 8 17.55 15.78 -9.90
N ASN A 9 17.72 16.91 -10.59
CA ASN A 9 17.01 17.15 -11.85
C ASN A 9 17.42 16.15 -12.93
N ASP A 10 18.71 15.80 -12.99
CA ASP A 10 19.22 14.80 -13.92
C ASP A 10 18.64 13.42 -13.63
N LEU A 11 18.51 13.03 -12.35
CA LEU A 11 17.85 11.80 -11.94
C LEU A 11 16.38 11.75 -12.37
N ILE A 12 15.62 12.83 -12.17
CA ILE A 12 14.22 12.88 -12.60
C ILE A 12 14.11 12.81 -14.12
N ALA A 13 14.97 13.54 -14.85
CA ALA A 13 14.98 13.54 -16.31
C ALA A 13 15.27 12.15 -16.89
N ARG A 14 16.23 11.43 -16.31
CA ARG A 14 16.54 10.04 -16.71
C ARG A 14 15.41 9.07 -16.38
N ASN A 15 14.66 9.32 -15.30
CA ASN A 15 13.49 8.51 -14.97
C ASN A 15 12.32 8.75 -15.94
N ASP A 16 12.11 10.00 -16.34
CA ASP A 16 11.09 10.35 -17.35
C ASP A 16 11.47 9.88 -18.76
N ALA A 17 12.77 9.75 -19.05
CA ALA A 17 13.29 9.14 -20.28
C ALA A 17 13.30 7.59 -20.25
N GLU A 18 12.78 6.97 -19.18
CA GLU A 18 12.78 5.51 -18.96
C GLU A 18 14.17 4.86 -18.95
N GLU A 19 15.23 5.65 -18.80
CA GLU A 19 16.61 5.15 -18.68
C GLU A 19 16.88 4.53 -17.32
N ILE A 20 16.15 4.99 -16.30
CA ILE A 20 16.21 4.51 -14.92
C ILE A 20 14.80 4.36 -14.36
N CYS A 21 14.52 3.31 -13.60
CA CYS A 21 13.22 3.13 -12.94
C CYS A 21 13.35 3.24 -11.43
N PHE A 22 12.66 4.17 -10.76
CA PHE A 22 12.58 4.16 -9.30
C PHE A 22 11.72 3.00 -8.81
N MET A 23 12.35 1.96 -8.27
CA MET A 23 11.65 0.94 -7.50
C MET A 23 11.58 1.36 -6.03
N PHE A 24 10.44 1.08 -5.39
CA PHE A 24 10.23 1.31 -3.97
C PHE A 24 9.64 0.06 -3.33
N ASP A 25 10.20 -0.38 -2.20
CA ASP A 25 9.63 -1.49 -1.43
C ASP A 25 8.30 -1.04 -0.78
N PRO A 26 7.16 -1.68 -1.13
CA PRO A 26 5.86 -1.30 -0.61
C PRO A 26 5.75 -1.40 0.91
N THR A 27 6.39 -2.39 1.52
CA THR A 27 6.35 -2.61 2.97
C THR A 27 7.03 -1.46 3.69
N GLN A 28 8.09 -0.93 3.11
CA GLN A 28 8.91 0.10 3.74
C GLN A 28 8.34 1.49 3.54
N CYS A 29 7.79 1.78 2.35
CA CYS A 29 7.01 2.98 2.14
C CYS A 29 5.82 3.05 3.10
N LYS A 30 5.14 1.92 3.31
CA LYS A 30 4.06 1.80 4.30
C LYS A 30 4.58 2.10 5.71
N ASP A 31 5.63 1.42 6.14
CA ASP A 31 6.20 1.57 7.48
C ASP A 31 6.70 2.99 7.76
N PHE A 32 7.32 3.62 6.76
CA PHE A 32 7.72 5.02 6.83
C PHE A 32 6.51 5.92 7.10
N LEU A 33 5.45 5.83 6.29
CA LEU A 33 4.26 6.67 6.45
C LEU A 33 3.50 6.41 7.76
N LEU A 34 3.59 5.20 8.31
CA LEU A 34 3.03 4.87 9.62
C LEU A 34 3.83 5.51 10.76
N LYS A 35 5.16 5.40 10.72
CA LYS A 35 6.08 5.78 11.82
C LYS A 35 6.52 7.25 11.79
N LEU A 36 6.38 7.93 10.65
CA LEU A 36 6.84 9.30 10.46
C LEU A 36 6.16 10.31 11.42
N ASP A 37 6.97 11.13 12.10
CA ASP A 37 6.47 12.34 12.76
C ASP A 37 6.28 13.45 11.73
N ASN A 38 5.04 13.90 11.57
CA ASN A 38 4.67 14.94 10.63
C ASN A 38 5.22 16.32 10.99
N ALA A 39 5.49 16.59 12.28
CA ALA A 39 6.13 17.84 12.69
C ALA A 39 7.60 17.86 12.25
N GLU A 40 8.29 16.73 12.44
CA GLU A 40 9.66 16.54 11.98
C GLU A 40 9.75 16.60 10.45
N ALA A 41 8.85 15.89 9.75
CA ALA A 41 8.79 15.89 8.29
C ALA A 41 8.60 17.30 7.71
N LEU A 42 7.70 18.09 8.30
CA LEU A 42 7.47 19.48 7.88
C LEU A 42 8.72 20.34 8.10
N SER A 43 9.40 20.17 9.25
CA SER A 43 10.60 20.94 9.57
C SER A 43 11.78 20.63 8.65
N LYS A 44 11.93 19.37 8.21
CA LYS A 44 13.06 18.90 7.40
C LYS A 44 12.81 19.02 5.90
N THR A 45 11.57 18.85 5.46
CA THR A 45 11.25 18.72 4.02
C THR A 45 10.40 19.86 3.48
N GLY A 46 9.94 20.77 4.35
CA GLY A 46 9.04 21.87 4.01
C GLY A 46 7.63 21.42 3.58
N LYS A 47 7.35 20.12 3.52
CA LYS A 47 6.03 19.56 3.19
C LYS A 47 5.47 18.74 4.34
N SER A 48 4.18 18.93 4.60
CA SER A 48 3.43 18.10 5.52
C SER A 48 3.02 16.80 4.81
N LEU A 49 3.42 15.65 5.35
CA LEU A 49 2.98 14.32 4.90
C LEU A 49 1.76 13.80 5.69
N ARG A 50 1.00 14.71 6.31
CA ARG A 50 -0.11 14.38 7.20
C ARG A 50 -1.23 13.66 6.48
N PHE A 51 -1.47 14.00 5.22
CA PHE A 51 -2.56 13.41 4.44
C PHE A 51 -2.24 11.95 4.11
N GLU A 52 -1.06 11.72 3.53
CA GLU A 52 -0.54 10.41 3.13
C GLU A 52 -0.47 9.47 4.34
N SER A 53 0.13 9.95 5.45
CA SER A 53 0.22 9.20 6.71
C SER A 53 -1.17 8.86 7.27
N ARG A 54 -2.13 9.81 7.23
CA ARG A 54 -3.50 9.57 7.70
C ARG A 54 -4.22 8.53 6.84
N VAL A 55 -4.06 8.57 5.52
CA VAL A 55 -4.66 7.59 4.61
C VAL A 55 -4.14 6.19 4.93
N VAL A 56 -2.82 6.01 5.04
CA VAL A 56 -2.22 4.71 5.35
C VAL A 56 -2.65 4.21 6.73
N ARG A 57 -2.64 5.07 7.76
CA ARG A 57 -3.13 4.72 9.11
C ARG A 57 -4.60 4.32 9.12
N THR A 58 -5.44 5.00 8.33
CA THR A 58 -6.86 4.67 8.21
C THR A 58 -7.05 3.28 7.60
N ILE A 59 -6.24 2.92 6.61
CA ILE A 59 -6.31 1.59 6.00
C ILE A 59 -5.92 0.51 7.01
N VAL A 60 -4.76 0.66 7.68
CA VAL A 60 -4.23 -0.33 8.64
C VAL A 60 -5.10 -0.49 9.88
N HIS A 61 -5.47 0.63 10.51
CA HIS A 61 -6.11 0.58 11.83
C HIS A 61 -7.63 0.54 11.78
N PHE A 62 -8.22 0.81 10.61
CA PHE A 62 -9.67 0.88 10.50
C PHE A 62 -10.18 0.01 9.35
N LEU A 63 -9.82 0.32 8.10
CA LEU A 63 -10.45 -0.33 6.94
C LEU A 63 -10.21 -1.84 6.92
N GLU A 64 -8.96 -2.28 7.01
CA GLU A 64 -8.58 -3.70 7.00
C GLU A 64 -9.25 -4.51 8.16
N PRO A 65 -9.06 -4.15 9.44
CA PRO A 65 -9.62 -4.93 10.55
C PRO A 65 -11.15 -4.88 10.60
N VAL A 66 -11.77 -3.74 10.28
CA VAL A 66 -13.24 -3.62 10.27
C VAL A 66 -13.82 -4.42 9.12
N SER A 67 -13.24 -4.37 7.91
CA SER A 67 -13.71 -5.19 6.79
C SER A 67 -13.59 -6.69 7.08
N LEU A 68 -12.49 -7.13 7.70
CA LEU A 68 -12.32 -8.53 8.10
C LEU A 68 -13.38 -8.95 9.13
N LEU A 69 -13.58 -8.14 10.18
CA LEU A 69 -14.58 -8.43 11.21
C LEU A 69 -15.99 -8.49 10.64
N VAL A 70 -16.36 -7.51 9.80
CA VAL A 70 -17.67 -7.46 9.15
C VAL A 70 -17.86 -8.66 8.22
N ALA A 71 -16.83 -9.07 7.46
CA ALA A 71 -16.90 -10.27 6.62
C ALA A 71 -17.14 -11.53 7.46
N ILE A 72 -16.45 -11.69 8.58
CA ILE A 72 -16.66 -12.85 9.47
C ILE A 72 -18.09 -12.83 10.04
N VAL A 73 -18.53 -11.71 10.63
CA VAL A 73 -19.85 -11.59 11.26
C VAL A 73 -20.97 -11.79 10.23
N ALA A 74 -20.89 -11.12 9.07
CA ALA A 74 -21.88 -11.26 8.01
C ALA A 74 -21.92 -12.69 7.45
N GLY A 75 -20.75 -13.34 7.33
CA GLY A 75 -20.64 -14.74 6.95
C GLY A 75 -21.33 -15.68 7.94
N PHE A 76 -21.17 -15.46 9.25
CA PHE A 76 -21.88 -16.22 10.29
C PHE A 76 -23.39 -16.01 10.24
N VAL A 77 -23.85 -14.77 10.08
CA VAL A 77 -25.30 -14.47 10.00
C VAL A 77 -25.92 -15.12 8.76
N TRP A 78 -25.22 -15.10 7.62
CA TRP A 78 -25.71 -15.66 6.37
C TRP A 78 -25.71 -17.20 6.38
N LEU A 79 -24.60 -17.82 6.76
CA LEU A 79 -24.37 -19.26 6.61
C LEU A 79 -24.64 -20.07 7.89
N LYS A 80 -24.95 -19.40 9.00
CA LYS A 80 -25.26 -20.01 10.30
C LYS A 80 -24.12 -20.92 10.76
N TRP A 81 -24.40 -22.21 10.99
CA TRP A 81 -23.41 -23.22 11.41
C TRP A 81 -22.27 -23.41 10.42
N TRP A 82 -22.52 -23.21 9.11
CA TRP A 82 -21.46 -23.25 8.10
C TRP A 82 -20.50 -22.04 8.18
N GLY A 83 -20.92 -20.96 8.86
CA GLY A 83 -20.07 -19.82 9.18
C GLY A 83 -18.83 -20.19 9.99
N LEU A 84 -18.90 -21.27 10.77
CA LEU A 84 -17.77 -21.76 11.57
C LEU A 84 -16.59 -22.21 10.69
N LEU A 85 -16.88 -22.75 9.49
CA LEU A 85 -15.87 -23.10 8.49
C LEU A 85 -15.43 -21.88 7.66
N MET A 86 -16.27 -20.86 7.55
CA MET A 86 -15.95 -19.68 6.75
C MET A 86 -14.93 -18.76 7.40
N ALA A 87 -15.00 -18.57 8.72
CA ALA A 87 -14.02 -17.74 9.44
C ALA A 87 -12.55 -18.15 9.16
N PRO A 88 -12.14 -19.44 9.31
CA PRO A 88 -10.78 -19.83 8.96
C PRO A 88 -10.49 -19.69 7.47
N SER A 89 -11.44 -19.93 6.58
CA SER A 89 -11.25 -19.71 5.13
C SER A 89 -10.99 -18.24 4.79
N VAL A 90 -11.75 -17.30 5.36
CA VAL A 90 -11.53 -15.86 5.17
C VAL A 90 -10.17 -15.44 5.72
N CYS A 91 -9.77 -15.94 6.89
CA CYS A 91 -8.45 -15.66 7.46
C CYS A 91 -7.30 -16.20 6.60
N ILE A 92 -7.40 -17.43 6.09
CA ILE A 92 -6.40 -18.00 5.18
C ILE A 92 -6.30 -17.15 3.90
N PHE A 93 -7.43 -16.81 3.31
CA PHE A 93 -7.48 -15.99 2.10
C PHE A 93 -6.86 -14.61 2.34
N TRP A 94 -7.17 -13.98 3.47
CA TRP A 94 -6.57 -12.70 3.87
C TRP A 94 -5.04 -12.80 4.02
N ILE A 95 -4.52 -13.83 4.69
CA ILE A 95 -3.06 -14.06 4.81
C ILE A 95 -2.42 -14.23 3.43
N MET A 96 -3.04 -15.00 2.53
CA MET A 96 -2.55 -15.18 1.17
C MET A 96 -2.51 -13.84 0.40
N ILE A 97 -3.58 -13.05 0.46
CA ILE A 97 -3.63 -11.74 -0.19
C ILE A 97 -2.55 -10.82 0.38
N LYS A 98 -2.38 -10.80 1.70
CA LYS A 98 -1.38 -9.99 2.41
C LYS A 98 0.03 -10.31 1.92
N SER A 99 0.39 -11.59 1.89
CA SER A 99 1.68 -12.07 1.39
C SER A 99 1.91 -11.72 -0.08
N MET A 100 0.87 -11.83 -0.93
CA MET A 100 0.99 -11.45 -2.34
C MET A 100 1.09 -9.93 -2.55
N SER A 101 0.45 -9.13 -1.68
CA SER A 101 0.46 -7.66 -1.76
C SER A 101 1.79 -7.07 -1.31
N SER A 102 2.40 -7.64 -0.27
CA SER A 102 3.70 -7.18 0.24
C SER A 102 4.85 -7.37 -0.75
N SER A 103 4.72 -8.32 -1.70
CA SER A 103 5.76 -8.62 -2.70
C SER A 103 5.78 -7.68 -3.92
N GLY A 104 5.01 -6.58 -3.92
CA GLY A 104 5.08 -5.51 -4.93
C GLY A 104 4.64 -5.86 -6.36
N ARG A 105 4.23 -7.11 -6.63
CA ARG A 105 3.96 -7.63 -7.98
C ARG A 105 2.63 -7.22 -8.62
N GLN A 106 1.91 -6.21 -8.13
CA GLN A 106 0.51 -6.03 -8.53
C GLN A 106 0.08 -4.59 -8.76
N GLY A 107 -0.43 -4.35 -9.98
CA GLY A 107 -1.00 -3.07 -10.40
C GLY A 107 -2.30 -2.75 -9.68
N ILE A 108 -2.53 -1.44 -9.50
CA ILE A 108 -3.67 -0.87 -8.76
C ILE A 108 -5.03 -1.21 -9.41
N ILE A 109 -5.05 -1.50 -10.72
CA ILE A 109 -6.27 -1.75 -11.48
C ILE A 109 -7.02 -3.01 -11.01
N VAL A 110 -6.30 -4.10 -10.72
CA VAL A 110 -6.89 -5.39 -10.37
C VAL A 110 -7.77 -5.31 -9.11
N PRO A 111 -7.32 -4.69 -8.00
CA PRO A 111 -8.17 -4.43 -6.82
C PRO A 111 -9.50 -3.74 -7.13
N PHE A 112 -9.48 -2.72 -7.99
CA PHE A 112 -10.69 -1.98 -8.37
C PHE A 112 -11.64 -2.82 -9.23
N ILE A 113 -11.12 -3.65 -10.13
CA ILE A 113 -11.93 -4.60 -10.89
C ILE A 113 -12.60 -5.61 -9.96
N THR A 114 -11.85 -6.20 -9.01
CA THR A 114 -12.40 -7.16 -8.05
C THR A 114 -13.45 -6.52 -7.14
N PHE A 115 -13.23 -5.28 -6.71
CA PHE A 115 -14.22 -4.53 -5.94
C PHE A 115 -15.49 -4.27 -6.75
N SER A 116 -15.35 -3.83 -8.00
CA SER A 116 -16.47 -3.58 -8.91
C SER A 116 -17.27 -4.86 -9.18
N LEU A 117 -16.58 -5.99 -9.35
CA LEU A 117 -17.23 -7.29 -9.47
C LEU A 117 -18.02 -7.64 -8.20
N GLY A 118 -17.49 -7.35 -7.01
CA GLY A 118 -18.22 -7.49 -5.75
C GLY A 118 -19.51 -6.68 -5.69
N VAL A 119 -19.47 -5.43 -6.16
CA VAL A 119 -20.67 -4.56 -6.26
C VAL A 119 -21.70 -5.16 -7.23
N VAL A 120 -21.26 -5.67 -8.38
CA VAL A 120 -22.15 -6.36 -9.35
C VAL A 120 -22.75 -7.61 -8.72
N LEU A 121 -21.95 -8.42 -8.04
CA LEU A 121 -22.40 -9.64 -7.36
C LEU A 121 -23.43 -9.32 -6.27
N MET A 122 -23.28 -8.22 -5.54
CA MET A 122 -24.29 -7.75 -4.59
C MET A 122 -25.67 -7.56 -5.27
N VAL A 123 -25.71 -6.97 -6.47
CA VAL A 123 -26.98 -6.73 -7.18
C VAL A 123 -27.60 -8.05 -7.64
N VAL A 124 -26.78 -8.97 -8.15
CA VAL A 124 -27.21 -10.29 -8.62
C VAL A 124 -27.73 -11.16 -7.48
N PHE A 125 -27.06 -11.15 -6.32
CA PHE A 125 -27.39 -11.98 -5.17
C PHE A 125 -28.26 -11.28 -4.13
N ARG A 126 -28.92 -10.17 -4.47
CA ARG A 126 -29.71 -9.38 -3.51
C ARG A 126 -30.81 -10.18 -2.80
N GLU A 127 -31.35 -11.19 -3.47
CA GLU A 127 -32.42 -12.06 -2.95
C GLU A 127 -31.93 -13.02 -1.84
N GLN A 128 -30.61 -13.20 -1.69
CA GLN A 128 -30.01 -14.02 -0.62
C GLN A 128 -30.00 -13.30 0.74
N GLY A 129 -30.49 -12.06 0.78
CA GLY A 129 -30.65 -11.27 1.99
C GLY A 129 -29.47 -10.36 2.33
N PRO A 130 -29.65 -9.44 3.30
CA PRO A 130 -28.70 -8.37 3.59
C PRO A 130 -27.36 -8.90 4.12
N ALA A 131 -27.34 -10.04 4.80
CA ALA A 131 -26.11 -10.66 5.30
C ALA A 131 -25.19 -11.13 4.16
N CYS A 132 -25.74 -11.72 3.09
CA CYS A 132 -24.98 -12.12 1.91
C CYS A 132 -24.37 -10.91 1.19
N ILE A 133 -25.16 -9.85 1.01
CA ILE A 133 -24.70 -8.59 0.40
C ILE A 133 -23.56 -7.99 1.22
N THR A 134 -23.76 -7.86 2.53
CA THR A 134 -22.76 -7.30 3.46
C THR A 134 -21.48 -8.13 3.43
N PHE A 135 -21.60 -9.45 3.36
CA PHE A 135 -20.46 -10.37 3.25
C PHE A 135 -19.64 -10.14 1.98
N ILE A 136 -20.29 -10.09 0.81
CA ILE A 136 -19.63 -9.87 -0.48
C ILE A 136 -18.91 -8.51 -0.48
N LEU A 137 -19.60 -7.46 -0.05
CA LEU A 137 -19.00 -6.11 0.02
C LEU A 137 -17.82 -6.06 0.98
N ALA A 138 -17.94 -6.68 2.15
CA ALA A 138 -16.87 -6.69 3.14
C ALA A 138 -15.63 -7.46 2.65
N LEU A 139 -15.81 -8.58 1.95
CA LEU A 139 -14.69 -9.31 1.33
C LEU A 139 -14.02 -8.51 0.22
N SER A 140 -14.80 -7.90 -0.67
CA SER A 140 -14.27 -7.06 -1.74
C SER A 140 -13.53 -5.84 -1.19
N LEU A 141 -14.06 -5.23 -0.12
CA LEU A 141 -13.43 -4.11 0.55
C LEU A 141 -12.16 -4.53 1.30
N LEU A 142 -12.16 -5.70 1.94
CA LEU A 142 -10.98 -6.28 2.58
C LEU A 142 -9.86 -6.46 1.54
N TYR A 143 -10.18 -7.07 0.40
CA TYR A 143 -9.22 -7.25 -0.70
C TYR A 143 -8.66 -5.91 -1.21
N LEU A 144 -9.55 -4.94 -1.46
CA LEU A 144 -9.16 -3.60 -1.90
C LEU A 144 -8.26 -2.91 -0.86
N SER A 145 -8.64 -2.96 0.42
CA SER A 145 -7.90 -2.33 1.50
C SER A 145 -6.48 -2.88 1.64
N GLU A 146 -6.32 -4.20 1.60
CA GLU A 146 -5.02 -4.87 1.69
C GLU A 146 -4.12 -4.48 0.51
N LYS A 147 -4.70 -4.37 -0.70
CA LYS A 147 -3.92 -3.99 -1.89
C LYS A 147 -3.53 -2.52 -1.86
N MET A 148 -4.47 -1.65 -1.49
CA MET A 148 -4.21 -0.21 -1.38
C MET A 148 -3.21 0.10 -0.28
N LEU A 149 -3.14 -0.72 0.77
CA LEU A 149 -2.16 -0.58 1.86
C LEU A 149 -0.70 -0.59 1.36
N TYR A 150 -0.39 -1.35 0.32
CA TYR A 150 0.96 -1.44 -0.23
C TYR A 150 1.13 -0.57 -1.47
N ALA A 151 0.10 -0.43 -2.30
CA ALA A 151 0.21 0.35 -3.53
C ALA A 151 0.20 1.87 -3.28
N LEU A 152 -0.63 2.38 -2.36
CA LEU A 152 -0.71 3.82 -2.11
C LEU A 152 0.59 4.41 -1.55
N PRO A 153 1.26 3.79 -0.57
CA PRO A 153 2.55 4.29 -0.10
C PRO A 153 3.57 4.44 -1.23
N VAL A 154 3.67 3.44 -2.11
CA VAL A 154 4.57 3.51 -3.28
C VAL A 154 4.21 4.69 -4.18
N VAL A 155 2.92 4.86 -4.49
CA VAL A 155 2.45 5.99 -5.31
C VAL A 155 2.77 7.33 -4.65
N PHE A 156 2.47 7.48 -3.35
CA PHE A 156 2.80 8.69 -2.60
C PHE A 156 4.31 8.96 -2.65
N PHE A 157 5.15 7.96 -2.43
CA PHE A 157 6.59 8.09 -2.54
C PHE A 157 7.06 8.49 -3.94
N SER A 158 6.53 7.88 -5.00
CA SER A 158 6.86 8.26 -6.38
C SER A 158 6.53 9.72 -6.67
N PHE A 159 5.38 10.22 -6.20
CA PHE A 159 5.02 11.63 -6.34
C PHE A 159 5.89 12.55 -5.49
N LEU A 160 6.22 12.13 -4.27
CA LEU A 160 7.00 12.90 -3.33
C LEU A 160 8.45 13.05 -3.78
N VAL A 161 9.07 11.97 -4.27
CA VAL A 161 10.43 11.97 -4.84
C VAL A 161 10.50 12.91 -6.05
N ARG A 162 9.50 12.92 -6.92
CA ARG A 162 9.47 13.81 -8.10
C ARG A 162 9.23 15.29 -7.77
N SER A 163 8.65 15.59 -6.61
CA SER A 163 8.17 16.94 -6.29
C SER A 163 8.87 17.59 -5.10
N ASN A 164 9.81 16.91 -4.44
CA ASN A 164 10.46 17.42 -3.24
C ASN A 164 11.92 16.95 -3.11
N TYR A 165 12.82 17.77 -3.63
CA TYR A 165 14.27 17.61 -3.48
C TYR A 165 14.73 17.48 -2.01
N GLU A 166 14.17 18.26 -1.08
CA GLU A 166 14.56 18.20 0.32
C GLU A 166 14.15 16.88 0.97
N LEU A 167 12.99 16.34 0.59
CA LEU A 167 12.60 15.00 1.03
C LEU A 167 13.53 13.93 0.46
N VAL A 168 13.89 14.02 -0.83
CA VAL A 168 14.86 13.10 -1.44
C VAL A 168 16.17 13.17 -0.67
N ASN A 169 16.69 14.36 -0.37
CA ASN A 169 17.89 14.51 0.43
C ASN A 169 17.76 13.95 1.85
N VAL A 170 16.63 14.15 2.53
CA VAL A 170 16.40 13.60 3.87
C VAL A 170 16.31 12.07 3.86
N VAL A 171 15.75 11.49 2.79
CA VAL A 171 15.69 10.04 2.58
C VAL A 171 17.05 9.47 2.12
N TYR A 172 17.86 10.26 1.42
CA TYR A 172 19.15 9.87 0.80
C TYR A 172 20.39 10.16 1.66
N ASP A 173 20.34 11.04 2.67
CA ASP A 173 21.54 11.44 3.43
C ASP A 173 22.07 10.37 4.37
N LYS A 174 21.43 9.18 4.42
CA LYS A 174 22.07 8.00 5.00
C LYS A 174 22.74 7.18 3.89
N PRO A 175 24.05 6.89 3.99
CA PRO A 175 24.68 5.95 3.08
C PRO A 175 23.91 4.64 3.14
N VAL A 176 23.51 4.18 1.96
CA VAL A 176 22.52 3.11 1.79
C VAL A 176 22.88 1.82 2.52
N ASP A 177 24.18 1.60 2.74
CA ASP A 177 24.67 0.40 3.43
C ASP A 177 24.56 0.46 4.96
N ASP A 178 24.65 1.65 5.58
CA ASP A 178 24.55 1.80 7.04
C ASP A 178 23.09 1.96 7.50
N PHE A 179 22.23 2.61 6.71
CA PHE A 179 20.79 2.67 7.02
C PHE A 179 20.13 1.30 6.99
N ASN A 180 20.45 0.50 5.96
CA ASN A 180 19.94 -0.85 5.81
C ASN A 180 20.43 -1.78 6.92
N ARG A 181 21.64 -1.55 7.46
CA ARG A 181 22.21 -2.29 8.60
C ARG A 181 21.67 -1.85 9.96
N GLU A 182 21.37 -0.58 10.15
CA GLU A 182 21.03 0.00 11.46
C GLU A 182 19.52 -0.04 11.75
N MET A 183 18.68 -0.06 10.71
CA MET A 183 17.21 -0.01 10.84
C MET A 183 16.50 -1.32 10.47
N ASP A 184 17.22 -2.33 9.97
CA ASP A 184 16.70 -3.65 9.53
C ASP A 184 15.53 -3.53 8.50
N ILE A 185 15.54 -2.46 7.69
CA ILE A 185 14.49 -2.13 6.71
C ILE A 185 15.18 -1.63 5.42
N PRO A 186 15.24 -2.44 4.32
CA PRO A 186 16.09 -2.16 3.17
C PRO A 186 15.48 -1.21 2.13
N LEU A 187 15.61 0.12 2.27
CA LEU A 187 14.99 1.07 1.34
C LEU A 187 15.79 1.09 0.03
N MET A 188 15.45 0.17 -0.88
CA MET A 188 16.10 0.06 -2.19
C MET A 188 15.52 1.10 -3.15
N TRP A 189 16.32 2.12 -3.45
CA TRP A 189 16.48 2.60 -4.81
C TRP A 189 17.17 1.51 -5.67
N HIS A 190 16.65 1.16 -6.84
CA HIS A 190 17.45 0.43 -7.82
C HIS A 190 17.34 1.19 -9.12
N VAL A 191 18.46 1.72 -9.61
CA VAL A 191 18.55 2.20 -10.98
C VAL A 191 18.81 0.98 -11.84
N GLU A 192 17.74 0.36 -12.37
CA GLU A 192 17.88 -0.60 -13.47
C GLU A 192 18.01 0.18 -14.77
N THR A 193 19.09 -0.03 -15.51
CA THR A 193 19.16 0.32 -16.92
C THR A 193 18.25 -0.64 -17.70
N PRO A 194 17.57 -0.19 -18.77
CA PRO A 194 16.63 -1.02 -19.54
C PRO A 194 17.23 -2.26 -20.20
N GLU A 195 18.55 -2.48 -20.10
CA GLU A 195 19.26 -3.63 -20.67
C GLU A 195 19.43 -4.84 -19.73
N GLY A 196 18.93 -4.80 -18.49
CA GLY A 196 19.09 -5.89 -17.52
C GLY A 196 17.94 -6.90 -17.46
N LYS A 197 17.75 -7.69 -18.52
CA LYS A 197 17.04 -8.99 -18.41
C LYS A 197 17.89 -10.03 -17.69
#